data_AF-A0A3B4FGD7-F1
#
_entry.id   AF-A0A3B4FGD7-F1
#
_cell.length_a   1.000
_cell.length_b   1.000
_cell.length_c   1.000
_cell.angle_alpha   90.00
_cell.angle_beta   90.00
_cell.angle_gamma   90.00
#
_symmetry.space_group_name_H-M   'P 1'
#
loop_
_entity.id
_entity.type
_entity.pdbx_description
1 polymer ?
#
loop_
_entity_poly.entity_id
_entity_poly.type
_entity_poly.pdbx_seq_one_letter_code
_entity_poly.pdbx_strand_id
1 'polypeptide(L)' 'MPERVYDFQGQSFHKLRRACLRRGALFKDPLFPATDQSLFYKRQPPPGLTWKRPRVS' A
#
# COMPACT_ATOMS: atom_id res chain seq x y z
N MET A 1 -4.56 25.75 -12.18
CA MET A 1 -3.30 25.33 -11.53
C MET A 1 -3.50 23.89 -11.07
N PRO A 2 -2.70 22.90 -11.48
CA PRO A 2 -2.82 21.57 -10.88
C PRO A 2 -2.55 21.67 -9.37
N GLU A 3 -3.30 20.93 -8.57
CA GLU A 3 -3.11 20.90 -7.12
C GLU A 3 -1.69 20.48 -6.78
N ARG A 4 -1.13 21.10 -5.73
CA ARG A 4 0.22 20.77 -5.28
C ARG A 4 0.17 19.42 -4.58
N VAL A 5 0.80 18.41 -5.17
CA VAL A 5 0.93 17.07 -4.58
C VAL A 5 2.15 17.05 -3.66
N TYR A 6 1.95 16.56 -2.43
CA TYR A 6 3.01 16.37 -1.44
C TYR A 6 3.23 14.89 -1.17
N ASP A 7 4.50 14.49 -1.02
CA ASP A 7 4.85 13.12 -0.64
C ASP A 7 4.47 12.88 0.82
N PHE A 8 3.56 11.92 1.08
CA PHE A 8 3.24 11.50 2.44
C PHE A 8 4.40 10.68 3.01
N GLN A 9 4.92 11.08 4.17
CA GLN A 9 5.99 10.35 4.88
C GLN A 9 7.21 10.05 3.98
N GLY A 10 7.52 10.95 3.03
CA GLY A 10 8.63 10.80 2.09
C GLY A 10 8.45 9.72 1.01
N GLN A 11 7.24 9.15 0.86
CA GLN A 11 6.94 8.13 -0.14
C GLN A 11 6.67 8.73 -1.52
N SER A 12 7.71 8.83 -2.35
CA SER A 12 7.56 9.22 -3.76
C SER A 12 7.08 8.04 -4.61
N PHE A 13 5.85 8.11 -5.14
CA PHE A 13 5.24 7.06 -5.98
C PHE A 13 6.16 6.61 -7.12
N HIS A 14 6.70 7.56 -7.89
CA HIS A 14 7.55 7.26 -9.05
C HIS A 14 8.84 6.54 -8.67
N LYS A 15 9.45 6.89 -7.52
CA LYS A 15 10.66 6.22 -7.02
C LYS A 15 10.33 4.79 -6.57
N LEU A 16 9.25 4.62 -5.80
CA LEU A 16 8.80 3.31 -5.30
C LEU A 16 8.43 2.35 -6.44
N ARG A 17 7.64 2.81 -7.42
CA ARG A 17 7.26 2.03 -8.60
C ARG A 17 8.48 1.54 -9.38
N ARG A 18 9.42 2.44 -9.69
CA ARG A 18 10.66 2.06 -10.40
C ARG A 18 11.50 1.06 -9.61
N ALA A 19 11.64 1.23 -8.30
CA ALA A 19 12.40 0.30 -7.46
C ALA A 19 11.78 -1.11 -7.45
N CYS A 20 10.45 -1.20 -7.35
CA CYS A 20 9.72 -2.47 -7.38
C CYS A 20 9.86 -3.18 -8.74
N LEU A 21 9.67 -2.45 -9.84
CA LEU A 21 9.83 -2.98 -11.20
C LEU A 21 11.26 -3.49 -11.44
N ARG A 22 12.29 -2.73 -11.04
CA ARG A 22 13.70 -3.17 -11.17
C ARG A 22 13.99 -4.45 -10.38
N ARG A 23 13.33 -4.66 -9.25
CA ARG A 23 13.49 -5.85 -8.42
C ARG A 23 12.60 -7.02 -8.85
N GLY A 24 11.71 -6.84 -9.82
CA GLY A 24 10.69 -7.84 -10.17
C GLY A 24 9.75 -8.17 -9.00
N ALA A 25 9.53 -7.22 -8.08
CA ALA A 25 8.75 -7.45 -6.86
C ALA A 25 7.53 -6.54 -6.80
N LEU A 26 6.45 -7.02 -6.17
CA LEU A 26 5.28 -6.19 -5.90
C LEU A 26 5.51 -5.32 -4.67
N PHE A 27 5.03 -4.07 -4.74
CA PHE A 27 5.12 -3.14 -3.62
C PHE A 27 4.29 -3.63 -2.42
N LYS A 28 4.89 -3.60 -1.23
CA LYS A 28 4.23 -3.77 0.07
C LYS A 28 4.43 -2.48 0.83
N ASP A 29 3.36 -1.81 1.21
CA ASP A 29 3.44 -0.52 1.90
C ASP A 29 3.86 -0.73 3.36
N PRO A 30 4.99 -0.16 3.82
CA PRO A 30 5.38 -0.24 5.22
C PRO A 30 4.51 0.63 6.14
N LEU A 31 3.86 1.67 5.63
CA LEU A 31 3.06 2.60 6.43
C LEU A 31 1.58 2.20 6.51
N PHE A 32 1.15 1.34 5.59
CA PHE A 32 -0.20 0.79 5.58
C PHE A 32 -0.15 -0.71 5.25
N PRO A 33 0.33 -1.53 6.20
CA PRO A 33 0.57 -2.94 5.97
C PRO A 33 -0.74 -3.72 5.74
N ALA A 34 -0.66 -4.83 5.01
CA ALA A 34 -1.79 -5.74 4.82
C ALA A 34 -2.03 -6.61 6.08
N THR A 35 -2.33 -5.97 7.21
CA THR A 35 -2.59 -6.59 8.53
C THR A 35 -3.85 -5.99 9.15
N ASP A 36 -4.31 -6.59 10.25
CA ASP A 36 -5.51 -6.16 10.96
C ASP A 36 -5.44 -4.73 11.49
N GLN A 37 -4.22 -4.23 11.75
CA GLN A 37 -3.96 -2.84 12.17
C GLN A 37 -4.38 -1.82 11.12
N SER A 38 -4.40 -2.21 9.84
CA SER A 38 -4.86 -1.36 8.74
C SER A 38 -6.37 -1.46 8.47
N LEU A 39 -7.09 -2.35 9.15
CA LEU A 39 -8.53 -2.51 8.96
C LEU A 39 -9.34 -1.62 9.91
N PHE A 40 -9.01 -1.66 11.20
CA PHE A 40 -9.80 -0.99 12.25
C PHE A 40 -8.91 -0.45 13.36
N TYR A 41 -9.25 0.74 13.87
CA TYR A 41 -8.49 1.37 14.96
C TYR A 41 -8.77 0.75 16.34
N LYS A 42 -10.03 0.38 16.61
CA LYS A 42 -10.48 0.01 17.98
C LYS A 42 -11.19 -1.35 18.08
N ARG A 43 -11.53 -1.98 16.95
CA ARG A 43 -12.26 -3.25 16.94
C ARG A 43 -11.47 -4.33 16.21
N GLN A 44 -11.65 -5.57 16.62
CA GLN A 44 -11.08 -6.70 15.90
C GLN A 44 -11.81 -6.91 14.57
N PRO A 45 -11.10 -7.22 13.47
CA PRO A 45 -11.73 -7.58 12.23
C PRO A 45 -12.45 -8.94 12.34
N PRO A 46 -13.48 -9.19 11.52
CA PRO A 46 -14.10 -10.50 11.44
C PRO A 46 -13.07 -11.58 11.08
N PRO A 47 -13.20 -12.80 11.63
CA PRO A 47 -12.30 -13.89 11.29
C PRO A 47 -12.42 -14.28 9.81
N GLY A 48 -11.33 -14.80 9.24
CA GLY A 48 -11.31 -15.31 7.87
C GLY A 48 -11.08 -14.25 6.77
N LEU A 49 -10.80 -13.00 7.14
CA LEU A 49 -10.42 -11.99 6.15
C LEU A 49 -9.03 -12.27 5.57
N THR A 50 -8.88 -12.15 4.26
CA THR A 50 -7.59 -12.32 3.56
C THR A 50 -7.34 -11.18 2.59
N TRP A 51 -6.17 -10.57 2.68
CA TRP A 51 -5.71 -9.55 1.74
C TRP A 51 -5.38 -10.18 0.38
N LYS A 52 -5.98 -9.66 -0.68
CA LYS A 52 -5.75 -10.11 -2.06
C LYS A 52 -5.41 -8.92 -2.95
N ARG A 53 -4.61 -9.16 -3.98
CA ARG A 53 -4.37 -8.19 -5.05
C ARG A 53 -5.37 -8.41 -6.17
N PRO A 54 -5.80 -7.35 -6.88
CA PRO A 54 -6.50 -7.51 -8.14
C PRO A 54 -5.64 -8.32 -9.11
N ARG A 55 -6.24 -9.31 -9.78
CA ARG A 55 -5.64 -9.94 -10.96
C ARG A 55 -6.10 -9.14 -12.16
N VAL A 56 -5.17 -8.64 -12.96
CA VAL A 56 -5.50 -8.10 -14.29
C VAL A 56 -5.83 -9.33 -15.13
N SER A 57 -7.06 -9.42 -15.63
CA SER A 57 -7.47 -10.41 -16.63
C SER A 57 -6.75 -10.17 -17.95
#